data_AF-A0A8T9C5J8-F1
#
_entry.id   AF-A0A8T9C5J8-F1
#
_cell.length_a   1.000
_cell.length_b   1.000
_cell.length_c   1.000
_cell.angle_alpha   90.00
_cell.angle_beta   90.00
_cell.angle_gamma   90.00
#
_symmetry.space_group_name_H-M   'P 1'
#
loop_
_entity.id
_entity.type
_entity.pdbx_description
1 polymer ?
#
loop_
_entity_poly.entity_id
_entity_poly.type
_entity_poly.pdbx_seq_one_letter_code
_entity_poly.pdbx_strand_id
1 'polypeptide(L)'
;RSSRRPSHAKSKEPPTAQPEATWPPISFLFSINPLPVNEEPSNGGVAPRSDQHGRWLPPLYQAGFATQGAATLYRWQNGIITPAPGYQWYNGAWWWGNRAAATFYRANTMFYCNPFDHFLAAQGDVSMRDMATAPFPNDRWYTFNFHHDEYALSRLDLGGAEPYLAGNGPRFIEQLGIGSWRNPDTDAPISGGLAGNLALLIALIAFSCRSQNLDNVLRTSWQNYQWRGHNHGSGRRERRGMVVSIYLDPENPQYSTTQTISDLEWTGGSLLL
;
A
#
# COMPACT_ATOMS: atom_id res chain seq x y z
N ARG A 1 20.30 -0.27 -69.40
CA ARG A 1 20.42 0.19 -68.00
C ARG A 1 19.03 0.16 -67.35
N SER A 2 18.74 -0.86 -66.54
CA SER A 2 17.66 -0.81 -65.54
C SER A 2 18.04 -1.79 -64.43
N SER A 3 18.56 -1.23 -63.34
CA SER A 3 19.00 -1.95 -62.15
C SER A 3 17.79 -2.19 -61.26
N ARG A 4 17.40 -3.47 -61.08
CA ARG A 4 16.38 -3.88 -60.10
C ARG A 4 17.05 -4.05 -58.74
N ARG A 5 16.64 -3.23 -57.77
CA ARG A 5 16.99 -3.36 -56.35
C ARG A 5 16.44 -4.68 -55.78
N PRO A 6 17.21 -5.42 -54.95
CA PRO A 6 16.66 -6.53 -54.17
C PRO A 6 15.85 -5.98 -52.98
N SER A 7 14.67 -6.55 -52.75
CA SER A 7 13.83 -6.31 -51.58
C SER A 7 14.44 -6.99 -50.36
N HIS A 8 14.76 -6.22 -49.32
CA HIS A 8 15.13 -6.75 -48.01
C HIS A 8 13.96 -7.55 -47.40
N ALA A 9 14.17 -8.84 -47.22
CA ALA A 9 13.32 -9.68 -46.37
C ALA A 9 13.49 -9.23 -44.91
N LYS A 10 12.37 -8.87 -44.26
CA LYS A 10 12.33 -8.62 -42.81
C LYS A 10 12.56 -9.94 -42.08
N SER A 11 13.72 -10.08 -41.43
CA SER A 11 13.97 -11.13 -40.45
C SER A 11 12.94 -11.02 -39.33
N LYS A 12 12.15 -12.07 -39.11
CA LYS A 12 11.35 -12.23 -37.90
C LYS A 12 12.31 -12.53 -36.76
N GLU A 13 12.45 -11.59 -35.83
CA GLU A 13 13.03 -11.89 -34.52
C GLU A 13 12.20 -12.99 -33.84
N PRO A 14 12.84 -14.00 -33.22
CA PRO A 14 12.12 -14.99 -32.44
C PRO A 14 11.47 -14.31 -31.23
N PRO A 15 10.27 -14.73 -30.81
CA PRO A 15 9.65 -14.18 -29.62
C PRO A 15 10.55 -14.47 -28.42
N THR A 16 10.95 -13.41 -27.72
CA THR A 16 11.68 -13.45 -26.46
C THR A 16 10.94 -14.36 -25.50
N ALA A 17 11.53 -15.52 -25.18
CA ALA A 17 10.98 -16.45 -24.21
C ALA A 17 10.82 -15.71 -22.87
N GLN A 18 9.57 -15.60 -22.41
CA GLN A 18 9.31 -15.19 -21.03
C GLN A 18 9.95 -16.23 -20.11
N PRO A 19 10.69 -15.83 -19.06
CA PRO A 19 11.23 -16.79 -18.11
C PRO A 19 10.07 -17.56 -17.48
N GLU A 20 10.11 -18.90 -17.60
CA GLU A 20 9.18 -19.80 -16.93
C GLU A 20 9.17 -19.50 -15.42
N ALA A 21 7.96 -19.39 -14.85
CA ALA A 21 7.73 -19.20 -13.43
C ALA A 21 8.15 -20.48 -12.67
N THR A 22 9.44 -20.59 -12.40
CA THR A 22 10.09 -21.74 -11.74
C THR A 22 10.01 -21.69 -10.21
N TRP A 23 9.30 -20.71 -9.65
CA TRP A 23 9.02 -20.59 -8.23
C TRP A 23 7.50 -20.61 -8.04
N PRO A 24 6.93 -21.47 -7.18
CA PRO A 24 5.55 -21.28 -6.78
C PRO A 24 5.38 -19.86 -6.23
N PRO A 25 4.31 -19.16 -6.64
CA PRO A 25 4.24 -17.72 -6.53
C PRO A 25 4.15 -17.29 -5.07
N ILE A 26 4.97 -16.32 -4.67
CA ILE A 26 4.83 -15.63 -3.38
C ILE A 26 3.39 -15.12 -3.26
N SER A 27 2.76 -15.36 -2.11
CA SER A 27 1.44 -14.81 -1.80
C SER A 27 1.37 -14.28 -0.39
N PHE A 28 0.41 -13.38 -0.15
CA PHE A 28 0.03 -12.92 1.17
C PHE A 28 -1.45 -12.51 1.14
N LEU A 29 -2.06 -12.47 2.31
CA LEU A 29 -3.42 -11.97 2.48
C LEU A 29 -3.37 -10.54 3.02
N PHE A 30 -4.35 -9.73 2.65
CA PHE A 30 -4.49 -8.39 3.23
C PHE A 30 -5.94 -7.97 3.37
N SER A 31 -6.21 -7.19 4.41
CA SER A 31 -7.51 -6.54 4.64
C SER A 31 -7.34 -5.03 4.68
N ILE A 32 -8.38 -4.32 4.23
CA ILE A 32 -8.46 -2.87 4.30
C ILE A 32 -9.73 -2.52 5.07
N ASN A 33 -9.55 -1.96 6.26
CA ASN A 33 -10.62 -1.68 7.20
C ASN A 33 -10.79 -0.16 7.29
N PRO A 34 -11.96 0.41 6.92
CA PRO A 34 -12.24 1.82 7.20
C PRO A 34 -12.12 2.08 8.71
N LEU A 35 -11.46 3.18 9.09
CA LEU A 35 -11.29 3.57 10.47
C LEU A 35 -11.92 4.97 10.68
N PRO A 36 -13.21 5.03 11.05
CA PRO A 36 -13.85 6.30 11.37
C PRO A 36 -13.34 6.83 12.71
N VAL A 37 -13.36 8.15 12.86
CA VAL A 37 -13.01 8.82 14.10
C VAL A 37 -14.24 8.98 14.99
N ASN A 38 -14.04 8.91 16.30
CA ASN A 38 -15.05 9.17 17.31
C ASN A 38 -14.72 10.47 18.06
N GLU A 39 -15.27 11.57 17.56
CA GLU A 39 -15.00 12.92 18.06
C GLU A 39 -16.04 13.41 19.07
N GLU A 40 -17.04 12.59 19.43
CA GLU A 40 -18.19 12.95 20.25
C GLU A 40 -17.94 12.58 21.73
N PRO A 41 -17.62 13.54 22.63
CA PRO A 41 -17.29 13.20 24.01
C PRO A 41 -18.47 12.58 24.76
N SER A 42 -19.71 12.87 24.37
CA SER A 42 -20.89 12.31 25.04
C SER A 42 -21.06 10.80 24.87
N ASN A 43 -20.40 10.19 23.87
CA ASN A 43 -20.38 8.74 23.68
C ASN A 43 -19.03 8.09 24.07
N GLY A 44 -18.17 8.84 24.77
CA GLY A 44 -16.83 8.40 25.15
C GLY A 44 -15.75 8.68 24.08
N GLY A 45 -16.06 9.47 23.05
CA GLY A 45 -15.10 9.93 22.05
C GLY A 45 -14.08 10.94 22.56
N VAL A 46 -13.14 11.32 21.70
CA VAL A 46 -12.09 12.30 22.00
C VAL A 46 -12.20 13.46 21.03
N ALA A 47 -12.28 14.68 21.58
CA ALA A 47 -12.40 15.90 20.79
C ALA A 47 -11.32 16.01 19.69
N PRO A 48 -11.64 16.62 18.53
CA PRO A 48 -10.71 16.74 17.41
C PRO A 48 -9.41 17.41 17.83
N ARG A 49 -8.29 16.88 17.34
CA ARG A 49 -6.98 17.53 17.50
C ARG A 49 -6.74 18.45 16.31
N SER A 50 -6.02 19.54 16.56
CA SER A 50 -5.57 20.41 15.49
C SER A 50 -4.14 20.88 15.73
N ASP A 51 -3.42 21.17 14.65
CA ASP A 51 -2.13 21.84 14.73
C ASP A 51 -2.28 23.33 15.11
N GLN A 52 -1.15 24.04 15.20
CA GLN A 52 -1.12 25.48 15.50
C GLN A 52 -1.84 26.37 14.47
N HIS A 53 -2.19 25.82 13.31
CA HIS A 53 -2.89 26.50 12.22
C HIS A 53 -4.37 26.08 12.13
N GLY A 54 -4.87 25.28 13.09
CA GLY A 54 -6.24 24.78 13.08
C GLY A 54 -6.49 23.64 12.09
N ARG A 55 -5.44 23.02 11.54
CA ARG A 55 -5.54 21.87 10.64
C ARG A 55 -5.77 20.61 11.43
N TRP A 56 -6.72 19.79 11.00
CA TRP A 56 -7.09 18.55 11.68
C TRP A 56 -5.93 17.56 11.76
N LEU A 57 -5.75 16.94 12.94
CA LEU A 57 -4.81 15.87 13.19
C LEU A 57 -5.53 14.63 13.71
N PRO A 58 -5.06 13.41 13.38
CA PRO A 58 -5.69 12.20 13.88
C PRO A 58 -5.61 12.06 15.41
N PRO A 59 -6.54 11.33 16.04
CA PRO A 59 -6.54 11.09 17.49
C PRO A 59 -5.26 10.39 17.99
N LEU A 60 -4.93 10.58 19.28
CA LEU A 60 -3.85 9.83 19.96
C LEU A 60 -4.35 8.68 20.84
N TYR A 61 -5.63 8.70 21.18
CA TYR A 61 -6.21 7.76 22.13
C TYR A 61 -7.15 6.82 21.40
N GLN A 62 -7.21 5.57 21.85
CA GLN A 62 -8.07 4.52 21.28
C GLN A 62 -9.53 4.98 21.23
N ALA A 63 -9.97 5.72 22.26
CA ALA A 63 -11.32 6.26 22.40
C ALA A 63 -11.68 7.28 21.30
N GLY A 64 -10.69 7.86 20.64
CA GLY A 64 -10.88 8.76 19.50
C GLY A 64 -11.22 8.04 18.19
N PHE A 65 -11.32 6.71 18.19
CA PHE A 65 -11.71 5.91 17.03
C PHE A 65 -13.04 5.22 17.26
N ALA A 66 -13.85 5.16 16.21
CA ALA A 66 -15.06 4.36 16.21
C ALA A 66 -14.75 2.91 15.84
N THR A 67 -15.75 2.03 15.94
CA THR A 67 -15.65 0.67 15.44
C THR A 67 -15.28 0.67 13.96
N GLN A 68 -14.29 -0.15 13.60
CA GLN A 68 -13.85 -0.30 12.22
C GLN A 68 -15.00 -0.81 11.33
N GLY A 69 -15.02 -0.33 10.08
CA GLY A 69 -15.95 -0.82 9.07
C GLY A 69 -15.64 -2.26 8.65
N ALA A 70 -16.62 -2.92 8.04
CA ALA A 70 -16.44 -4.27 7.49
C ALA A 70 -15.31 -4.29 6.45
N ALA A 71 -14.40 -5.24 6.62
CA ALA A 71 -13.26 -5.44 5.72
C ALA A 71 -13.54 -6.55 4.71
N THR A 72 -13.01 -6.38 3.51
CA THR A 72 -12.87 -7.47 2.54
C THR A 72 -11.44 -7.99 2.61
N LEU A 73 -11.27 -9.31 2.67
CA LEU A 73 -9.97 -9.96 2.61
C LEU A 73 -9.62 -10.28 1.16
N TYR A 74 -8.41 -9.92 0.76
CA TYR A 74 -7.85 -10.17 -0.55
C TYR A 74 -6.60 -11.04 -0.43
N ARG A 75 -6.32 -11.80 -1.48
CA ARG A 75 -5.06 -12.48 -1.71
C ARG A 75 -4.30 -11.73 -2.78
N TRP A 76 -3.07 -11.34 -2.47
CA TRP A 76 -2.07 -10.99 -3.48
C TRP A 76 -1.24 -12.22 -3.78
N GLN A 77 -1.04 -12.53 -5.05
CA GLN A 77 -0.23 -13.65 -5.51
C GLN A 77 0.55 -13.22 -6.75
N ASN A 78 1.86 -13.05 -6.60
CA ASN A 78 2.80 -12.68 -7.68
C ASN A 78 2.29 -11.55 -8.60
N GLY A 79 1.82 -10.45 -8.00
CA GLY A 79 1.33 -9.28 -8.71
C GLY A 79 -0.14 -9.34 -9.12
N ILE A 80 -0.88 -10.38 -8.77
CA ILE A 80 -2.32 -10.50 -9.05
C ILE A 80 -3.11 -10.46 -7.75
N ILE A 81 -4.17 -9.64 -7.71
CA ILE A 81 -5.08 -9.56 -6.56
C ILE A 81 -6.39 -10.28 -6.86
N THR A 82 -6.84 -11.11 -5.91
CA THR A 82 -8.14 -11.78 -5.96
C THR A 82 -8.83 -11.68 -4.60
N PRO A 83 -10.18 -11.67 -4.54
CA PRO A 83 -10.88 -11.83 -3.27
C PRO A 83 -10.56 -13.18 -2.62
N ALA A 84 -10.54 -13.23 -1.28
CA ALA A 84 -10.29 -14.46 -0.51
C ALA A 84 -11.57 -14.92 0.23
N PRO A 85 -12.63 -15.37 -0.47
CA PRO A 85 -13.94 -15.64 0.11
C PRO A 85 -13.98 -16.84 1.06
N GLY A 86 -12.96 -17.70 1.07
CA GLY A 86 -12.85 -18.83 1.99
C GLY A 86 -12.54 -18.44 3.44
N TYR A 87 -12.26 -17.15 3.70
CA TYR A 87 -11.86 -16.65 5.00
C TYR A 87 -13.01 -15.95 5.72
N GLN A 88 -13.14 -16.21 7.02
CA GLN A 88 -14.12 -15.57 7.88
C GLN A 88 -13.43 -14.93 9.08
N TRP A 89 -13.87 -13.74 9.47
CA TRP A 89 -13.38 -13.10 10.67
C TRP A 89 -14.03 -13.72 11.89
N TYR A 90 -13.24 -14.36 12.75
CA TYR A 90 -13.70 -15.01 13.96
C TYR A 90 -12.62 -14.99 15.04
N ASN A 91 -13.02 -14.67 16.27
CA ASN A 91 -12.14 -14.63 17.44
C ASN A 91 -10.85 -13.81 17.23
N GLY A 92 -10.96 -12.64 16.59
CA GLY A 92 -9.84 -11.72 16.36
C GLY A 92 -8.87 -12.12 15.25
N ALA A 93 -9.19 -13.11 14.41
CA ALA A 93 -8.36 -13.53 13.28
C ALA A 93 -9.20 -13.91 12.05
N TRP A 94 -8.54 -13.96 10.89
CA TRP A 94 -9.12 -14.52 9.67
C TRP A 94 -8.91 -16.03 9.63
N TRP A 95 -9.99 -16.79 9.54
CA TRP A 95 -9.96 -18.26 9.54
C TRP A 95 -10.38 -18.82 8.18
N TRP A 96 -9.57 -19.75 7.66
CA TRP A 96 -9.93 -20.54 6.49
C TRP A 96 -10.70 -21.80 6.92
N GLY A 97 -12.03 -21.66 6.98
CA GLY A 97 -12.91 -22.67 7.59
C GLY A 97 -12.42 -23.04 9.01
N ASN A 98 -12.47 -24.34 9.34
CA ASN A 98 -11.96 -24.83 10.62
C ASN A 98 -10.49 -25.30 10.56
N ARG A 99 -9.75 -24.95 9.50
CA ARG A 99 -8.43 -25.53 9.21
C ARG A 99 -7.30 -24.74 9.86
N ALA A 100 -7.24 -23.45 9.57
CA ALA A 100 -6.13 -22.59 9.99
C ALA A 100 -6.55 -21.12 10.09
N ALA A 101 -5.97 -20.43 11.07
CA ALA A 101 -5.98 -18.98 11.13
C ALA A 101 -4.85 -18.41 10.26
N ALA A 102 -5.13 -17.31 9.55
CA ALA A 102 -4.11 -16.55 8.88
C ALA A 102 -3.20 -15.88 9.93
N THR A 103 -1.89 -16.11 9.82
CA THR A 103 -0.91 -15.54 10.75
C THR A 103 -0.71 -14.06 10.46
N PHE A 104 -0.90 -13.21 11.46
CA PHE A 104 -0.64 -11.78 11.34
C PHE A 104 0.84 -11.51 11.05
N TYR A 105 1.12 -10.71 10.03
CA TYR A 105 2.47 -10.25 9.69
C TYR A 105 2.70 -8.82 10.17
N ARG A 106 1.88 -7.88 9.70
CA ARG A 106 1.94 -6.47 10.11
C ARG A 106 0.63 -5.75 9.86
N ALA A 107 0.47 -4.59 10.47
CA ALA A 107 -0.53 -3.62 10.07
C ALA A 107 0.06 -2.22 10.07
N ASN A 108 -0.59 -1.32 9.35
CA ASN A 108 -0.39 0.12 9.46
C ASN A 108 -1.73 0.83 9.40
N THR A 109 -1.87 1.86 10.22
CA THR A 109 -2.98 2.81 10.11
C THR A 109 -2.52 4.01 9.31
N MET A 110 -3.34 4.48 8.37
CA MET A 110 -3.06 5.69 7.61
C MET A 110 -4.31 6.56 7.49
N PHE A 111 -4.14 7.88 7.64
CA PHE A 111 -5.14 8.90 7.42
C PHE A 111 -4.71 9.84 6.30
N TYR A 112 -5.65 10.19 5.42
CA TYR A 112 -5.52 11.40 4.63
C TYR A 112 -6.01 12.57 5.49
N CYS A 113 -5.08 13.40 5.93
CA CYS A 113 -5.34 14.48 6.88
C CYS A 113 -5.91 15.68 6.17
N ASN A 114 -5.15 16.35 5.30
CA ASN A 114 -5.58 17.54 4.58
C ASN A 114 -4.63 17.81 3.39
N PRO A 115 -4.89 18.80 2.51
CA PRO A 115 -4.02 19.09 1.35
C PRO A 115 -2.60 19.55 1.67
N PHE A 116 -2.28 19.90 2.92
CA PHE A 116 -0.96 20.36 3.35
C PHE A 116 -0.16 19.24 4.00
N ASP A 117 -0.77 18.55 4.97
CA ASP A 117 -0.11 17.48 5.73
C ASP A 117 -0.25 16.11 5.03
N HIS A 118 -1.09 16.03 4.00
CA HIS A 118 -1.34 14.86 3.16
C HIS A 118 -1.65 13.59 3.96
N PHE A 119 -0.66 12.73 4.17
CA PHE A 119 -0.82 11.44 4.82
C PHE A 119 -0.06 11.40 6.14
N LEU A 120 -0.76 10.98 7.19
CA LEU A 120 -0.14 10.59 8.45
C LEU A 120 -0.41 9.11 8.70
N ALA A 121 0.60 8.40 9.14
CA ALA A 121 0.54 6.96 9.37
C ALA A 121 1.19 6.55 10.68
N ALA A 122 0.80 5.39 11.19
CA ALA A 122 1.34 4.79 12.39
C ALA A 122 1.50 3.28 12.20
N GLN A 123 2.42 2.68 12.94
CA GLN A 123 2.61 1.23 12.94
C GLN A 123 1.44 0.55 13.63
N GLY A 124 0.95 -0.57 13.09
CA GLY A 124 -0.14 -1.33 13.67
C GLY A 124 -1.52 -0.66 13.61
N ASP A 125 -2.46 -1.27 14.31
CA ASP A 125 -3.82 -0.76 14.51
C ASP A 125 -3.84 0.22 15.70
N VAL A 126 -4.11 1.49 15.42
CA VAL A 126 -4.16 2.53 16.45
C VAL A 126 -5.46 2.52 17.26
N SER A 127 -6.51 1.84 16.79
CA SER A 127 -7.77 1.72 17.54
C SER A 127 -7.66 0.76 18.73
N MET A 128 -6.55 0.02 18.81
CA MET A 128 -6.29 -0.98 19.84
C MET A 128 -5.30 -0.49 20.92
N ARG A 129 -4.92 0.79 20.90
CA ARG A 129 -3.95 1.34 21.86
C ARG A 129 -4.03 2.85 22.02
N ASP A 130 -3.55 3.34 23.15
CA ASP A 130 -3.29 4.77 23.38
C ASP A 130 -1.85 5.12 22.98
N MET A 131 -1.70 5.87 21.89
CA MET A 131 -0.39 6.32 21.40
C MET A 131 0.29 7.28 22.37
N ALA A 132 -0.48 8.12 23.08
CA ALA A 132 0.07 9.09 24.02
C ALA A 132 0.92 8.47 25.15
N THR A 133 0.70 7.19 25.45
CA THR A 133 1.43 6.45 26.49
C THR A 133 2.18 5.24 25.95
N ALA A 134 2.13 4.99 24.64
CA ALA A 134 2.85 3.88 24.03
C ALA A 134 4.35 4.18 23.96
N PRO A 135 5.23 3.17 23.99
CA PRO A 135 6.65 3.37 23.74
C PRO A 135 6.91 3.63 22.24
N PHE A 136 8.03 4.30 21.94
CA PHE A 136 8.56 4.39 20.58
C PHE A 136 8.69 2.98 19.95
N PRO A 137 8.36 2.79 18.65
CA PRO A 137 7.86 3.78 17.69
C PRO A 137 6.33 3.89 17.63
N ASN A 138 5.60 3.38 18.62
CA ASN A 138 4.14 3.33 18.60
C ASN A 138 3.47 4.56 19.23
N ASP A 139 4.25 5.60 19.54
CA ASP A 139 3.89 6.73 20.38
C ASP A 139 3.36 7.95 19.61
N ARG A 140 3.38 7.90 18.27
CA ARG A 140 3.07 9.06 17.44
C ARG A 140 2.57 8.71 16.03
N TRP A 141 2.10 9.76 15.36
CA TRP A 141 1.87 9.77 13.92
C TRP A 141 3.15 10.21 13.19
N TYR A 142 3.41 9.57 12.06
CA TYR A 142 4.56 9.83 11.20
C TYR A 142 4.09 10.29 9.82
N THR A 143 4.84 11.20 9.22
CA THR A 143 4.90 11.26 7.75
C THR A 143 5.67 10.03 7.27
N PHE A 144 5.34 9.49 6.11
CA PHE A 144 6.21 8.50 5.48
C PHE A 144 7.29 9.18 4.66
N ASN A 145 8.42 8.48 4.54
CA ASN A 145 9.57 8.82 3.73
C ASN A 145 9.98 7.60 2.91
N PHE A 146 11.08 7.72 2.17
CA PHE A 146 11.60 6.67 1.31
C PHE A 146 13.01 6.23 1.74
N HIS A 147 13.33 4.99 1.40
CA HIS A 147 14.70 4.54 1.23
C HIS A 147 14.94 4.37 -0.27
N HIS A 148 16.07 4.85 -0.77
CA HIS A 148 16.44 4.71 -2.17
C HIS A 148 17.37 3.50 -2.35
N ASP A 149 17.32 2.88 -3.53
CA ASP A 149 18.33 1.92 -3.96
C ASP A 149 19.07 2.40 -5.21
N GLU A 150 20.04 1.59 -5.65
CA GLU A 150 20.89 1.88 -6.81
C GLU A 150 20.13 1.95 -8.15
N TYR A 151 18.88 1.48 -8.22
CA TYR A 151 18.04 1.45 -9.42
C TYR A 151 16.95 2.53 -9.40
N ALA A 152 17.10 3.56 -8.57
CA ALA A 152 16.11 4.61 -8.38
C ALA A 152 14.72 4.07 -7.94
N LEU A 153 14.69 2.94 -7.23
CA LEU A 153 13.50 2.45 -6.56
C LEU A 153 13.28 3.25 -5.28
N SER A 154 12.02 3.60 -4.99
CA SER A 154 11.66 4.26 -3.73
C SER A 154 10.93 3.28 -2.82
N ARG A 155 11.53 2.90 -1.69
CA ARG A 155 10.91 2.03 -0.69
C ARG A 155 10.21 2.84 0.38
N LEU A 156 8.88 2.81 0.35
CA LEU A 156 8.02 3.54 1.27
C LEU A 156 8.11 3.00 2.70
N ASP A 157 8.34 3.87 3.67
CA ASP A 157 8.42 3.50 5.09
C ASP A 157 8.07 4.66 6.05
N LEU A 158 7.82 4.35 7.33
CA LEU A 158 7.63 5.35 8.39
C LEU A 158 8.96 5.92 8.93
N GLY A 159 10.10 5.34 8.53
CA GLY A 159 11.44 5.73 8.99
C GLY A 159 12.45 5.97 7.87
N GLY A 160 11.99 6.23 6.64
CA GLY A 160 12.85 6.54 5.50
C GLY A 160 13.70 7.80 5.74
N ALA A 161 14.94 7.78 5.24
CA ALA A 161 15.83 8.93 5.29
C ALA A 161 15.47 9.99 4.24
N GLU A 162 14.86 9.56 3.13
CA GLU A 162 14.69 10.38 1.95
C GLU A 162 13.27 10.96 1.87
N PRO A 163 13.11 12.30 1.89
CA PRO A 163 11.81 12.94 1.86
C PRO A 163 11.16 12.94 0.47
N TYR A 164 11.89 12.56 -0.58
CA TYR A 164 11.40 12.54 -1.96
C TYR A 164 11.63 11.19 -2.61
N LEU A 165 10.95 10.95 -3.73
CA LEU A 165 11.14 9.76 -4.57
C LEU A 165 12.54 9.75 -5.21
N ALA A 166 13.10 8.56 -5.40
CA ALA A 166 14.44 8.36 -5.92
C ALA A 166 14.63 8.81 -7.38
N GLY A 167 13.55 8.82 -8.18
CA GLY A 167 13.62 9.18 -9.59
C GLY A 167 12.40 9.92 -10.11
N ASN A 168 12.54 10.43 -11.33
CA ASN A 168 11.56 11.20 -12.07
C ASN A 168 10.70 10.35 -13.01
N GLY A 169 9.57 10.91 -13.42
CA GLY A 169 8.77 10.36 -14.53
C GLY A 169 7.60 9.42 -14.21
N PRO A 170 7.30 8.94 -12.99
CA PRO A 170 6.16 8.06 -12.86
C PRO A 170 4.85 8.83 -12.85
N ARG A 171 4.08 8.63 -13.92
CA ARG A 171 2.68 9.09 -14.01
C ARG A 171 1.81 8.49 -12.90
N PHE A 172 2.24 7.39 -12.27
CA PHE A 172 1.52 6.78 -11.14
C PHE A 172 1.50 7.64 -9.87
N ILE A 173 2.51 8.50 -9.65
CA ILE A 173 2.70 9.28 -8.41
C ILE A 173 1.45 10.10 -8.07
N GLU A 174 0.88 10.76 -9.08
CA GLU A 174 -0.22 11.70 -8.86
C GLU A 174 -1.51 10.99 -8.44
N GLN A 175 -1.79 9.83 -9.03
CA GLN A 175 -3.00 9.08 -8.70
C GLN A 175 -2.94 8.47 -7.29
N LEU A 176 -1.77 8.03 -6.85
CA LEU A 176 -1.54 7.55 -5.48
C LEU A 176 -1.56 8.69 -4.44
N GLY A 177 -1.56 9.95 -4.89
CA GLY A 177 -1.64 11.12 -4.00
C GLY A 177 -0.31 11.49 -3.37
N ILE A 178 0.80 10.98 -3.91
CA ILE A 178 2.15 11.25 -3.44
C ILE A 178 2.88 12.28 -4.30
N GLY A 179 2.12 13.14 -5.00
CA GLY A 179 2.65 14.19 -5.88
C GLY A 179 3.64 15.14 -5.21
N SER A 180 3.39 15.46 -3.93
CA SER A 180 4.22 16.36 -3.13
C SER A 180 5.59 15.78 -2.76
N TRP A 181 5.79 14.47 -2.96
CA TRP A 181 7.06 13.78 -2.72
C TRP A 181 7.86 13.57 -4.01
N ARG A 182 7.48 14.22 -5.13
CA ARG A 182 8.25 14.16 -6.37
C ARG A 182 9.68 14.64 -6.12
N ASN A 183 10.66 13.97 -6.75
CA ASN A 183 12.03 14.42 -6.72
C ASN A 183 12.14 15.85 -7.33
N PRO A 184 12.69 16.83 -6.59
CA PRO A 184 12.85 18.19 -7.12
C PRO A 184 14.01 18.30 -8.12
N ASP A 185 14.96 17.36 -8.11
CA ASP A 185 16.09 17.36 -9.04
C ASP A 185 15.62 16.99 -10.45
N THR A 186 15.76 17.90 -11.40
CA THR A 186 15.37 17.69 -12.80
C THR A 186 16.26 16.68 -13.52
N ASP A 187 17.48 16.47 -13.02
CA ASP A 187 18.45 15.55 -13.59
C ASP A 187 18.40 14.15 -12.92
N ALA A 188 17.48 13.94 -11.97
CA ALA A 188 17.30 12.66 -11.32
C ALA A 188 16.97 11.54 -12.33
N PRO A 189 17.44 10.31 -12.09
CA PRO A 189 17.21 9.17 -12.98
C PRO A 189 15.72 8.88 -13.17
N ILE A 190 15.40 8.09 -14.21
CA ILE A 190 14.05 7.55 -14.38
C ILE A 190 13.73 6.69 -13.16
N SER A 191 12.55 6.87 -12.58
CA SER A 191 12.13 6.11 -11.41
C SER A 191 12.09 4.60 -11.69
N GLY A 192 12.67 3.84 -10.77
CA GLY A 192 12.57 2.38 -10.70
C GLY A 192 11.24 1.87 -10.12
N GLY A 193 10.32 2.76 -9.73
CA GLY A 193 9.01 2.44 -9.18
C GLY A 193 8.90 2.58 -7.65
N LEU A 194 7.88 1.95 -7.05
CA LEU A 194 7.67 1.91 -5.60
C LEU A 194 7.72 0.49 -5.06
N ALA A 195 8.35 0.34 -3.90
CA ALA A 195 8.32 -0.86 -3.05
C ALA A 195 8.27 -0.45 -1.57
N GLY A 196 8.67 -1.33 -0.65
CA GLY A 196 8.67 -1.06 0.79
C GLY A 196 7.43 -1.59 1.49
N ASN A 197 7.06 -0.94 2.60
CA ASN A 197 5.99 -1.39 3.50
C ASN A 197 4.66 -1.63 2.75
N LEU A 198 4.27 -2.90 2.66
CA LEU A 198 3.09 -3.34 1.90
C LEU A 198 1.79 -2.70 2.40
N ALA A 199 1.64 -2.57 3.72
CA ALA A 199 0.43 -2.00 4.30
C ALA A 199 0.27 -0.53 3.91
N LEU A 200 1.36 0.24 3.85
CA LEU A 200 1.33 1.63 3.38
C LEU A 200 1.06 1.73 1.87
N LEU A 201 1.70 0.89 1.04
CA LEU A 201 1.44 0.88 -0.40
C LEU A 201 -0.02 0.56 -0.73
N ILE A 202 -0.57 -0.45 -0.08
CA ILE A 202 -1.99 -0.82 -0.21
C ILE A 202 -2.89 0.32 0.27
N ALA A 203 -2.54 1.00 1.37
CA ALA A 203 -3.29 2.16 1.83
C ALA A 203 -3.30 3.29 0.78
N LEU A 204 -2.17 3.60 0.14
CA LEU A 204 -2.09 4.59 -0.93
C LEU A 204 -3.03 4.25 -2.11
N ILE A 205 -3.05 2.98 -2.52
CA ILE A 205 -3.99 2.49 -3.54
C ILE A 205 -5.44 2.67 -3.06
N ALA A 206 -5.73 2.32 -1.81
CA ALA A 206 -7.07 2.49 -1.25
C ALA A 206 -7.49 3.96 -1.07
N PHE A 207 -6.55 4.90 -0.97
CA PHE A 207 -6.80 6.34 -1.02
C PHE A 207 -6.95 6.89 -2.43
N SER A 208 -6.41 6.21 -3.46
CA SER A 208 -6.55 6.63 -4.85
C SER A 208 -8.00 6.62 -5.36
N CYS A 209 -8.88 5.82 -4.75
CA CYS A 209 -10.28 5.70 -5.14
C CYS A 209 -11.27 5.68 -3.94
N ARG A 210 -12.56 5.89 -4.21
CA ARG A 210 -13.62 5.71 -3.22
C ARG A 210 -13.85 4.22 -2.90
N SER A 211 -14.34 3.93 -1.69
CA SER A 211 -14.52 2.55 -1.19
C SER A 211 -15.34 1.66 -2.11
N GLN A 212 -16.39 2.19 -2.76
CA GLN A 212 -17.22 1.41 -3.70
C GLN A 212 -16.46 0.91 -4.94
N ASN A 213 -15.33 1.53 -5.29
CA ASN A 213 -14.54 1.18 -6.47
C ASN A 213 -13.29 0.37 -6.11
N LEU A 214 -13.03 0.14 -4.82
CA LEU A 214 -11.78 -0.41 -4.32
C LEU A 214 -11.50 -1.82 -4.85
N ASP A 215 -12.49 -2.72 -4.83
CA ASP A 215 -12.34 -4.08 -5.37
C ASP A 215 -11.90 -4.04 -6.84
N ASN A 216 -12.60 -3.25 -7.65
CA ASN A 216 -12.29 -3.10 -9.06
C ASN A 216 -10.88 -2.53 -9.27
N VAL A 217 -10.52 -1.45 -8.56
CA VAL A 217 -9.20 -0.82 -8.66
C VAL A 217 -8.08 -1.77 -8.28
N LEU A 218 -8.20 -2.48 -7.15
CA LEU A 218 -7.20 -3.46 -6.72
C LEU A 218 -6.97 -4.54 -7.79
N ARG A 219 -8.05 -5.00 -8.42
CA ARG A 219 -7.98 -6.11 -9.38
C ARG A 219 -7.58 -5.69 -10.78
N THR A 220 -7.88 -4.46 -11.22
CA THR A 220 -7.64 -4.02 -12.61
C THR A 220 -6.46 -3.07 -12.76
N SER A 221 -6.19 -2.25 -11.74
CA SER A 221 -5.21 -1.17 -11.82
C SER A 221 -3.84 -1.56 -11.27
N TRP A 222 -3.79 -2.52 -10.33
CA TRP A 222 -2.55 -3.11 -9.84
C TRP A 222 -2.45 -4.56 -10.31
N GLN A 223 -1.64 -4.79 -11.35
CA GLN A 223 -1.45 -6.11 -11.95
C GLN A 223 -0.01 -6.29 -12.41
N ASN A 224 0.54 -7.48 -12.21
CA ASN A 224 1.88 -7.86 -12.67
C ASN A 224 2.94 -6.82 -12.29
N TYR A 225 2.92 -6.39 -11.02
CA TYR A 225 3.88 -5.42 -10.46
C TYR A 225 3.82 -4.02 -11.09
N GLN A 226 2.74 -3.70 -11.81
CA GLN A 226 2.56 -2.41 -12.48
C GLN A 226 1.33 -1.69 -11.95
N TRP A 227 1.46 -0.37 -11.77
CA TRP A 227 0.32 0.50 -11.53
C TRP A 227 -0.14 1.15 -12.83
N ARG A 228 -1.29 0.69 -13.34
CA ARG A 228 -1.88 1.20 -14.58
C ARG A 228 -2.74 2.44 -14.38
N GLY A 229 -3.04 2.76 -13.13
CA GLY A 229 -3.97 3.84 -12.79
C GLY A 229 -5.43 3.51 -13.07
N HIS A 230 -6.28 4.51 -12.85
CA HIS A 230 -7.72 4.41 -13.08
C HIS A 230 -8.38 5.78 -13.27
N ASN A 231 -9.62 5.78 -13.76
CA ASN A 231 -10.45 6.97 -13.96
C ASN A 231 -11.49 7.20 -12.85
N HIS A 232 -11.40 6.46 -11.74
CA HIS A 232 -12.28 6.65 -10.58
C HIS A 232 -11.91 7.90 -9.78
N GLY A 233 -12.92 8.56 -9.19
CA GLY A 233 -12.70 9.73 -8.35
C GLY A 233 -11.89 9.40 -7.09
N SER A 234 -11.06 10.36 -6.66
CA SER A 234 -10.16 10.19 -5.52
C SER A 234 -10.91 9.85 -4.23
N GLY A 235 -10.32 8.94 -3.44
CA GLY A 235 -10.75 8.62 -2.08
C GLY A 235 -10.12 9.47 -1.00
N ARG A 236 -9.24 10.43 -1.35
CA ARG A 236 -8.58 11.35 -0.41
C ARG A 236 -9.57 12.40 0.08
N ARG A 237 -10.26 12.08 1.17
CA ARG A 237 -11.16 12.99 1.90
C ARG A 237 -10.53 13.28 3.25
N GLU A 238 -10.58 14.54 3.67
CA GLU A 238 -10.12 14.97 5.00
C GLU A 238 -10.64 13.99 6.07
N ARG A 239 -9.78 13.60 7.00
CA ARG A 239 -10.08 12.70 8.13
C ARG A 239 -10.42 11.25 7.75
N ARG A 240 -10.31 10.87 6.48
CA ARG A 240 -10.51 9.46 6.09
C ARG A 240 -9.33 8.63 6.58
N GLY A 241 -9.60 7.69 7.47
CA GLY A 241 -8.65 6.71 7.96
C GLY A 241 -8.94 5.29 7.50
N MET A 242 -7.90 4.46 7.49
CA MET A 242 -8.02 3.02 7.36
C MET A 242 -6.89 2.29 8.08
N VAL A 243 -7.18 1.07 8.50
CA VAL A 243 -6.18 0.09 8.94
C VAL A 243 -5.98 -0.89 7.79
N VAL A 244 -4.73 -1.07 7.37
CA VAL A 244 -4.35 -2.12 6.43
C VAL A 244 -3.56 -3.16 7.19
N SER A 245 -4.04 -4.40 7.14
CA SER A 245 -3.40 -5.55 7.80
C SER A 245 -2.94 -6.55 6.76
N ILE A 246 -1.74 -7.09 6.96
CA ILE A 246 -1.09 -8.09 6.13
C ILE A 246 -0.97 -9.38 6.94
N TYR A 247 -1.27 -10.50 6.32
CA TYR A 247 -1.21 -11.81 6.91
C TYR A 247 -0.48 -12.78 5.99
N LEU A 248 0.14 -13.79 6.57
CA LEU A 248 0.63 -14.95 5.84
C LEU A 248 -0.56 -15.71 5.24
N ASP A 249 -0.36 -16.25 4.05
CA ASP A 249 -1.33 -17.07 3.33
C ASP A 249 -1.18 -18.54 3.74
N PRO A 250 -2.09 -19.09 4.55
CA PRO A 250 -1.99 -20.47 5.02
C PRO A 250 -2.22 -21.49 3.89
N GLU A 251 -2.75 -21.07 2.74
CA GLU A 251 -2.83 -21.92 1.53
C GLU A 251 -1.49 -22.00 0.78
N ASN A 252 -0.48 -21.19 1.16
CA ASN A 252 0.87 -21.18 0.59
C ASN A 252 1.97 -21.09 1.66
N PRO A 253 2.01 -22.01 2.64
CA PRO A 253 2.86 -21.88 3.82
C PRO A 253 4.36 -21.92 3.52
N GLN A 254 4.76 -22.47 2.37
CA GLN A 254 6.16 -22.58 1.96
C GLN A 254 6.71 -21.25 1.41
N TYR A 255 5.87 -20.39 0.82
CA TYR A 255 6.29 -19.15 0.15
C TYR A 255 5.57 -17.90 0.68
N SER A 256 4.66 -18.05 1.64
CA SER A 256 4.08 -16.97 2.43
C SER A 256 4.65 -16.98 3.84
N THR A 257 5.95 -16.70 3.94
CA THR A 257 6.65 -16.62 5.23
C THR A 257 6.97 -15.18 5.58
N THR A 258 7.21 -14.90 6.87
CA THR A 258 7.68 -13.58 7.33
C THR A 258 8.92 -13.12 6.55
N GLN A 259 9.85 -14.04 6.28
CA GLN A 259 11.07 -13.73 5.54
C GLN A 259 10.74 -13.38 4.08
N THR A 260 9.92 -14.19 3.41
CA THR A 260 9.56 -13.96 2.00
C THR A 260 8.80 -12.65 1.79
N ILE A 261 7.90 -12.29 2.71
CA ILE A 261 7.20 -10.99 2.65
C ILE A 261 8.16 -9.84 2.96
N SER A 262 9.06 -10.00 3.94
CA SER A 262 10.09 -9.01 4.24
C SER A 262 11.02 -8.79 3.03
N ASP A 263 11.41 -9.87 2.35
CA ASP A 263 12.22 -9.79 1.15
C ASP A 263 11.46 -9.07 0.03
N LEU A 264 10.17 -9.37 -0.16
CA LEU A 264 9.31 -8.65 -1.10
C LEU A 264 9.26 -7.14 -0.82
N GLU A 265 9.21 -6.72 0.46
CA GLU A 265 9.22 -5.32 0.86
C GLU A 265 10.57 -4.63 0.64
N TRP A 266 11.67 -5.27 1.03
CA TRP A 266 12.94 -4.58 1.28
C TRP A 266 14.10 -4.99 0.37
N THR A 267 14.06 -6.17 -0.24
CA THR A 267 15.15 -6.67 -1.11
C THR A 267 14.69 -6.96 -2.53
N GLY A 268 13.38 -7.17 -2.74
CA GLY A 268 12.75 -7.38 -4.04
C GLY A 268 12.66 -6.12 -4.89
N GLY A 269 12.23 -6.29 -6.13
CA GLY A 269 12.04 -5.18 -7.08
C GLY A 269 10.81 -4.32 -6.81
N SER A 270 10.45 -3.49 -7.78
CA SER A 270 9.24 -2.67 -7.73
C SER A 270 7.97 -3.50 -7.59
N LEU A 271 7.06 -3.02 -6.74
CA LEU A 271 5.70 -3.52 -6.60
C LEU A 271 4.70 -2.68 -7.40
N LEU A 272 5.04 -1.41 -7.66
CA LEU A 272 4.29 -0.46 -8.46
C LEU A 272 5.26 0.26 -9.40
N LEU A 273 5.50 -0.34 -10.57
CA LEU A 273 6.19 0.30 -11.70
C LEU A 273 5.23 1.18 -12.50
#